data_AF-A0A0L1KJB6-F1
#
_entry.id   AF-A0A0L1KJB6-F1
#
_cell.length_a   1.000
_cell.length_b   1.000
_cell.length_c   1.000
_cell.angle_alpha   90.00
_cell.angle_beta   90.00
_cell.angle_gamma   90.00
#
_symmetry.space_group_name_H-M   'P 1'
#
loop_
_entity.id
_entity.type
_entity.pdbx_description
1 polymer ?
#
loop_
_entity_poly.entity_id
_entity_poly.type
_entity_poly.pdbx_seq_one_letter_code
_entity_poly.pdbx_strand_id
1 'polypeptide(L)'
;MQDTLVQLVLPDGLAQLFADGEPNLPVCQWRGFCREPFLLHAKCFNGILRELVVANDGSRIDRIAYYYAPPTLEQLEVYGFDVIGRFAPRLLPRSAIYVIIARARLTGTVEFRELPRNLQELNLFGNNLTGPLFLCMLPGNIRMLNFVSNEIHQDHLFYGDLPVALESVFIDRGSGTLKSLEKGELSKQREAIFHRL
;
A
#
# COMPACT_ATOMS: atom_id res chain seq x y z
N MET A 1 -10.30 14.94 23.57
CA MET A 1 -10.65 14.86 22.15
C MET A 1 -9.35 15.04 21.41
N GLN A 2 -8.78 13.97 20.85
CA GLN A 2 -7.60 14.14 20.02
C GLN A 2 -8.13 14.70 18.72
N ASP A 3 -7.99 16.01 18.54
CA ASP A 3 -8.13 16.67 17.24
C ASP A 3 -7.12 15.98 16.32
N THR A 4 -7.57 14.89 15.71
CA THR A 4 -6.88 14.33 14.58
C THR A 4 -7.25 15.32 13.49
N LEU A 5 -6.51 16.43 13.45
CA LEU A 5 -6.29 17.20 12.24
C LEU A 5 -5.75 16.16 11.28
N VAL A 6 -6.69 15.48 10.61
CA VAL A 6 -6.38 14.68 9.47
C VAL A 6 -6.00 15.73 8.44
N GLN A 7 -4.73 16.13 8.45
CA GLN A 7 -4.10 16.59 7.22
C GLN A 7 -4.03 15.36 6.34
N LEU A 8 -5.21 14.95 5.86
CA LEU A 8 -5.34 14.01 4.78
C LEU A 8 -4.74 14.77 3.61
N VAL A 9 -3.46 14.52 3.33
CA VAL A 9 -2.89 13.91 2.10
C VAL A 9 -3.40 14.42 0.75
N LEU A 10 -4.45 15.22 0.71
CA LEU A 10 -5.14 15.71 -0.44
C LEU A 10 -4.90 17.22 -0.53
N PRO A 11 -4.65 17.75 -1.74
CA PRO A 11 -4.71 19.18 -1.99
C PRO A 11 -6.01 19.80 -1.48
N ASP A 12 -5.97 21.04 -0.99
CA ASP A 12 -7.13 21.74 -0.42
C ASP A 12 -8.38 21.69 -1.30
N GLY A 13 -8.21 21.74 -2.64
CA GLY A 13 -9.33 21.63 -3.58
C GLY A 13 -10.03 20.26 -3.56
N LEU A 14 -9.28 19.17 -3.39
CA LEU A 14 -9.85 17.83 -3.24
C LEU A 14 -10.48 17.64 -1.87
N ALA A 15 -9.86 18.17 -0.81
CA ALA A 15 -10.44 18.15 0.53
C ALA A 15 -11.78 18.91 0.57
N GLN A 16 -11.87 20.09 -0.05
CA GLN A 16 -13.13 20.84 -0.17
C GLN A 16 -14.19 20.05 -0.95
N LEU A 17 -13.81 19.40 -2.04
CA LEU A 17 -14.73 18.56 -2.83
C LEU A 17 -15.31 17.42 -1.97
N PHE A 18 -14.47 16.77 -1.18
CA PHE A 18 -14.84 15.63 -0.34
C PHE A 18 -15.55 16.01 0.96
N ALA A 19 -15.35 17.25 1.42
CA ALA A 19 -16.02 17.80 2.57
C ALA A 19 -17.28 18.61 2.20
N ASP A 20 -17.79 18.47 0.96
CA ASP A 20 -19.00 19.18 0.48
C ASP A 20 -18.91 20.71 0.65
N GLY A 21 -17.72 21.27 0.45
CA GLY A 21 -17.43 22.70 0.60
C GLY A 21 -17.11 23.16 2.02
N GLU A 22 -17.05 22.25 3.01
CA GLU A 22 -16.70 22.56 4.40
C GLU A 22 -15.27 22.11 4.74
N PRO A 23 -14.21 22.88 4.43
CA PRO A 23 -12.82 22.42 4.54
C PRO A 23 -12.36 22.02 5.95
N ASN A 24 -13.05 22.46 6.99
CA ASN A 24 -12.75 22.13 8.39
C ASN A 24 -13.56 20.93 8.91
N LEU A 25 -14.42 20.34 8.09
CA LEU A 25 -15.22 19.19 8.47
C LEU A 25 -14.28 17.99 8.73
N PRO A 26 -14.36 17.34 9.90
CA PRO A 26 -13.54 16.17 10.18
C PRO A 26 -13.79 15.06 9.15
N VAL A 27 -12.76 14.30 8.78
CA VAL A 27 -12.88 13.20 7.78
C VAL A 27 -13.99 12.21 8.14
N CYS A 28 -14.24 11.97 9.42
CA CYS A 28 -15.32 11.08 9.88
C CYS A 28 -16.74 11.60 9.61
N GLN A 29 -16.88 12.87 9.22
CA GLN A 29 -18.14 13.50 8.86
C GLN A 29 -18.21 13.78 7.35
N TRP A 30 -17.15 13.50 6.59
CA TRP A 30 -17.18 13.59 5.14
C TRP A 30 -18.25 12.65 4.59
N ARG A 31 -18.99 13.12 3.59
CA ARG A 31 -19.99 12.30 2.91
C ARG A 31 -19.23 11.38 1.94
N GLY A 32 -19.47 10.07 1.99
CA GLY A 32 -18.91 9.16 0.98
C GLY A 32 -19.38 9.59 -0.41
N PHE A 33 -18.45 9.69 -1.36
CA PHE A 33 -18.76 10.14 -2.72
C PHE A 33 -18.44 9.03 -3.71
N CYS A 34 -19.42 8.72 -4.57
CA CYS A 34 -19.26 7.90 -5.77
C CYS A 34 -19.61 8.77 -6.97
N ARG A 35 -18.76 9.75 -7.29
CA ARG A 35 -18.98 10.64 -8.43
C ARG A 35 -17.78 10.54 -9.34
N GLU A 36 -17.95 9.98 -10.52
CA GLU A 36 -16.89 9.94 -11.53
C GLU A 36 -16.28 11.35 -11.71
N PRO A 37 -14.94 11.47 -11.66
CA PRO A 37 -13.96 10.38 -11.68
C PRO A 37 -13.56 9.82 -10.31
N PHE A 38 -14.13 10.30 -9.20
CA PHE A 38 -13.67 10.03 -7.84
C PHE A 38 -14.56 9.06 -7.05
N LEU A 39 -13.89 8.22 -6.26
CA LEU A 39 -14.50 7.45 -5.18
C LEU A 39 -13.81 7.83 -3.87
N LEU A 40 -14.61 8.20 -2.88
CA LEU A 40 -14.17 8.45 -1.52
C LEU A 40 -14.99 7.61 -0.56
N HIS A 41 -14.30 6.82 0.26
CA HIS A 41 -14.88 6.11 1.38
C HIS A 41 -14.05 6.36 2.63
N ALA A 42 -14.69 6.74 3.73
CA ALA A 42 -14.07 6.86 5.03
C ALA A 42 -14.95 6.16 6.06
N LYS A 43 -14.34 5.32 6.91
CA LYS A 43 -15.02 4.67 8.02
C LYS A 43 -14.31 4.96 9.32
N CYS A 44 -15.11 5.41 10.28
CA CYS A 44 -14.62 5.75 11.60
C CYS A 44 -15.27 4.88 12.66
N PHE A 45 -14.49 4.55 13.68
CA PHE A 45 -14.95 3.88 14.89
C PHE A 45 -14.65 4.78 16.09
N ASN A 46 -15.69 5.18 16.83
CA ASN A 46 -15.58 6.12 17.94
C ASN A 46 -14.85 7.43 17.59
N GLY A 47 -15.12 7.97 16.38
CA GLY A 47 -14.49 9.19 15.88
C GLY A 47 -13.04 9.03 15.41
N ILE A 48 -12.48 7.82 15.42
CA ILE A 48 -11.14 7.52 14.91
C ILE A 48 -11.27 6.94 13.51
N LEU A 49 -10.54 7.53 12.55
CA LEU A 49 -10.48 7.03 11.18
C LEU A 49 -9.74 5.68 11.13
N ARG A 50 -10.41 4.65 10.61
CA ARG A 50 -9.91 3.27 10.50
C ARG A 50 -9.73 2.83 9.05
N GLU A 51 -10.65 3.21 8.18
CA GLU A 51 -10.59 2.86 6.77
C GLU A 51 -10.70 4.12 5.94
N LEU A 52 -9.85 4.21 4.93
CA LEU A 52 -9.87 5.30 3.97
C LEU A 52 -9.54 4.76 2.58
N VAL A 53 -10.46 5.01 1.66
CA VAL A 53 -10.30 4.77 0.23
C VAL A 53 -10.42 6.10 -0.48
N VAL A 54 -9.40 6.43 -1.27
CA VAL A 54 -9.43 7.55 -2.20
C VAL A 54 -9.02 7.03 -3.56
N ALA A 55 -9.95 7.02 -4.50
CA ALA A 55 -9.69 6.59 -5.87
C ALA A 55 -10.08 7.66 -6.87
N ASN A 56 -9.36 7.65 -7.98
CA ASN A 56 -9.60 8.43 -9.18
C ASN A 56 -9.50 7.47 -10.37
N ASP A 57 -10.38 7.59 -11.35
CA ASP A 57 -10.39 6.76 -12.56
C ASP A 57 -9.17 6.98 -13.48
N GLY A 58 -8.32 7.95 -13.16
CA GLY A 58 -7.11 8.29 -13.90
C GLY A 58 -7.32 9.36 -14.98
N SER A 59 -8.54 9.89 -15.11
CA SER A 59 -8.87 11.01 -16.02
C SER A 59 -8.23 12.33 -15.58
N ARG A 60 -7.91 12.46 -14.28
CA ARG A 60 -7.27 13.64 -13.71
C ARG A 60 -5.98 13.27 -12.99
N ILE A 61 -4.92 14.02 -13.25
CA ILE A 61 -3.61 13.82 -12.59
C ILE A 61 -3.53 14.76 -11.40
N ASP A 62 -4.21 14.40 -10.31
CA ASP A 62 -4.06 15.10 -9.04
C ASP A 62 -2.90 14.49 -8.24
N ARG A 63 -2.11 15.35 -7.59
CA ARG A 63 -0.96 14.92 -6.78
C ARG A 63 -1.34 14.82 -5.31
N ILE A 64 -1.01 13.71 -4.67
CA ILE A 64 -1.34 13.47 -3.25
C ILE A 64 -0.12 12.95 -2.48
N ALA A 65 -0.13 13.03 -1.15
CA ALA A 65 1.01 12.67 -0.30
C ALA A 65 0.61 11.74 0.86
N TYR A 66 0.84 10.43 0.77
CA TYR A 66 0.32 9.47 1.79
C TYR A 66 1.04 9.50 3.15
N TYR A 67 2.17 10.19 3.27
CA TYR A 67 3.03 10.12 4.46
C TYR A 67 2.48 10.81 5.72
N TYR A 68 1.32 11.46 5.63
CA TYR A 68 0.57 11.99 6.77
C TYR A 68 -0.70 11.20 7.09
N ALA A 69 -0.85 10.00 6.49
CA ALA A 69 -1.95 9.11 6.82
C ALA A 69 -1.95 8.80 8.35
N PRO A 70 -3.08 8.95 9.05
CA PRO A 70 -3.14 8.71 10.49
C PRO A 70 -2.63 7.31 10.86
N PRO A 71 -1.82 7.16 11.91
CA PRO A 71 -1.28 5.86 12.31
C PRO A 71 -2.36 4.88 12.78
N THR A 72 -3.59 5.36 13.02
CA THR A 72 -4.77 4.57 13.40
C THR A 72 -5.45 3.87 12.23
N LEU A 73 -5.10 4.23 10.99
CA LEU A 73 -5.66 3.58 9.81
C LEU A 73 -5.26 2.10 9.77
N GLU A 74 -6.27 1.25 9.62
CA GLU A 74 -6.17 -0.19 9.43
C GLU A 74 -6.25 -0.52 7.93
N GLN A 75 -6.99 0.27 7.15
CA GLN A 75 -7.08 0.14 5.71
C GLN A 75 -6.80 1.47 5.03
N LEU A 76 -5.83 1.48 4.12
CA LEU A 76 -5.50 2.63 3.28
C LEU A 76 -5.51 2.18 1.83
N GLU A 77 -6.38 2.78 1.03
CA GLU A 77 -6.43 2.57 -0.41
C GLU A 77 -6.29 3.90 -1.15
N VAL A 78 -5.30 3.96 -2.03
CA VAL A 78 -5.04 5.08 -2.93
C VAL A 78 -4.94 4.53 -4.34
N TYR A 79 -5.81 5.01 -5.24
CA TYR A 79 -5.83 4.54 -6.62
C TYR A 79 -5.91 5.69 -7.61
N GLY A 80 -5.05 5.66 -8.63
CA GLY A 80 -5.13 6.58 -9.78
C GLY A 80 -4.74 8.04 -9.49
N PHE A 81 -3.92 8.28 -8.45
CA PHE A 81 -3.35 9.60 -8.13
C PHE A 81 -1.84 9.64 -8.33
N ASP A 82 -1.26 10.79 -8.67
CA ASP A 82 0.21 10.94 -8.67
C ASP A 82 0.71 11.11 -7.22
N VAL A 83 1.26 10.04 -6.64
CA VAL A 83 1.75 10.12 -5.26
C VAL A 83 3.12 10.78 -5.22
N ILE A 84 3.22 11.85 -4.44
CA ILE A 84 4.43 12.63 -4.27
C ILE A 84 5.48 11.81 -3.50
N GLY A 85 6.65 11.67 -4.10
CA GLY A 85 7.81 11.08 -3.48
C GLY A 85 8.01 9.61 -3.84
N ARG A 86 8.70 8.89 -2.95
CA ARG A 86 9.06 7.48 -3.14
C ARG A 86 8.26 6.60 -2.19
N PHE A 87 8.15 5.32 -2.53
CA PHE A 87 7.64 4.35 -1.58
C PHE A 87 8.59 4.22 -0.39
N ALA A 88 8.05 4.35 0.83
CA ALA A 88 8.79 4.23 2.07
C ALA A 88 7.91 3.54 3.13
N PRO A 89 8.21 2.28 3.51
CA PRO A 89 7.45 1.50 4.49
C PRO A 89 7.16 2.22 5.80
N ARG A 90 8.12 3.03 6.27
CA ARG A 90 8.04 3.84 7.48
C ARG A 90 6.96 4.92 7.46
N LEU A 91 6.47 5.27 6.28
CA LEU A 91 5.41 6.26 6.08
C LEU A 91 4.02 5.63 6.05
N LEU A 92 3.92 4.29 6.07
CA LEU A 92 2.64 3.61 6.19
C LEU A 92 2.04 3.76 7.60
N PRO A 93 0.70 3.76 7.75
CA PRO A 93 0.05 3.73 9.05
C PRO A 93 0.51 2.56 9.90
N ARG A 94 0.83 2.81 11.18
CA ARG A 94 1.38 1.77 12.06
C ARG A 94 0.36 0.68 12.40
N SER A 95 -0.93 0.98 12.35
CA SER A 95 -2.03 0.03 12.56
C SER A 95 -2.49 -0.66 11.27
N ALA A 96 -1.83 -0.39 10.12
CA ALA A 96 -2.29 -0.90 8.84
C ALA A 96 -2.30 -2.44 8.80
N ILE A 97 -3.42 -2.95 8.27
CA ILE A 97 -3.69 -4.35 7.97
C ILE A 97 -3.71 -4.53 6.45
N TYR A 98 -4.35 -3.59 5.74
CA TYR A 98 -4.46 -3.59 4.28
C TYR A 98 -3.97 -2.26 3.71
N VAL A 99 -3.00 -2.32 2.79
CA VAL A 99 -2.51 -1.15 2.08
C VAL A 99 -2.55 -1.40 0.58
N ILE A 100 -3.31 -0.57 -0.13
CA ILE A 100 -3.31 -0.52 -1.58
C ILE A 100 -2.86 0.87 -2.01
N ILE A 101 -1.77 0.96 -2.75
CA ILE A 101 -1.36 2.20 -3.42
C ILE A 101 -1.06 1.83 -4.86
N ALA A 102 -2.06 1.96 -5.73
CA ALA A 102 -2.01 1.40 -7.08
C ALA A 102 -2.22 2.46 -8.15
N ARG A 103 -1.58 2.27 -9.32
CA ARG A 103 -1.61 3.24 -10.42
C ARG A 103 -1.20 4.65 -9.98
N ALA A 104 -0.19 4.72 -9.11
CA ALA A 104 0.11 5.93 -8.35
C ALA A 104 1.44 6.60 -8.68
N ARG A 105 2.15 6.10 -9.71
CA ARG A 105 3.49 6.58 -10.14
C ARG A 105 4.53 6.57 -9.02
N LEU A 106 4.33 5.77 -7.97
CA LEU A 106 5.31 5.64 -6.90
C LEU A 106 6.63 5.12 -7.46
N THR A 107 7.71 5.79 -7.10
CA THR A 107 9.07 5.40 -7.50
C THR A 107 9.87 4.91 -6.30
N GLY A 108 11.05 4.35 -6.58
CA GLY A 108 11.98 3.87 -5.56
C GLY A 108 12.04 2.35 -5.46
N THR A 109 12.81 1.87 -4.50
CA THR A 109 13.00 0.45 -4.23
C THR A 109 12.09 -0.01 -3.10
N VAL A 110 11.58 -1.23 -3.20
CA VAL A 110 10.77 -1.82 -2.12
C VAL A 110 11.69 -2.46 -1.10
N GLU A 111 11.82 -1.81 0.05
CA GLU A 111 12.39 -2.42 1.24
C GLU A 111 11.24 -2.94 2.11
N PHE A 112 11.39 -4.13 2.68
CA PHE A 112 10.36 -4.70 3.55
C PHE A 112 10.63 -4.42 5.03
N ARG A 113 11.83 -3.91 5.34
CA ARG A 113 12.17 -3.39 6.65
C ARG A 113 11.20 -2.27 7.00
N GLU A 114 10.76 -2.22 8.25
CA GLU A 114 9.87 -1.18 8.78
C GLU A 114 8.42 -1.20 8.27
N LEU A 115 8.00 -2.24 7.53
CA LEU A 115 6.59 -2.49 7.28
C LEU A 115 5.83 -2.64 8.63
N PRO A 116 4.57 -2.16 8.70
CA PRO A 116 3.74 -2.34 9.89
C PRO A 116 3.64 -3.82 10.27
N ARG A 117 3.76 -4.12 11.57
CA ARG A 117 3.79 -5.51 12.08
C ARG A 117 2.48 -6.26 11.84
N ASN A 118 1.36 -5.53 11.77
CA ASN A 118 0.02 -6.08 11.57
C ASN A 118 -0.35 -6.20 10.09
N LEU A 119 0.52 -5.77 9.18
CA LEU A 119 0.23 -5.74 7.75
C LEU A 119 0.02 -7.17 7.24
N GLN A 120 -1.14 -7.40 6.63
CA GLN A 120 -1.52 -8.66 6.00
C GLN A 120 -1.43 -8.56 4.47
N GLU A 121 -1.75 -7.41 3.89
CA GLU A 121 -1.72 -7.24 2.44
C GLU A 121 -1.08 -5.92 2.04
N LEU A 122 -0.18 -6.00 1.07
CA LEU A 122 0.44 -4.84 0.43
C LEU A 122 0.30 -4.97 -1.08
N ASN A 123 -0.51 -4.09 -1.67
CA ASN A 123 -0.70 -4.02 -3.11
C ASN A 123 -0.17 -2.69 -3.65
N LEU A 124 0.94 -2.78 -4.39
CA LEU A 124 1.59 -1.66 -5.07
C LEU A 124 1.52 -1.81 -6.60
N PHE A 125 0.45 -2.44 -7.11
CA PHE A 125 0.22 -2.66 -8.53
C PHE A 125 0.27 -1.37 -9.36
N GLY A 126 0.90 -1.41 -10.53
CA GLY A 126 0.81 -0.31 -11.49
C GLY A 126 1.61 0.93 -11.09
N ASN A 127 2.78 0.78 -10.46
CA ASN A 127 3.64 1.91 -10.10
C ASN A 127 4.95 1.88 -10.92
N ASN A 128 5.91 2.72 -10.56
CA ASN A 128 7.22 2.82 -11.18
C ASN A 128 8.32 2.37 -10.19
N LEU A 129 8.00 1.35 -9.40
CA LEU A 129 8.94 0.78 -8.44
C LEU A 129 10.01 0.01 -9.21
N THR A 130 11.26 0.15 -8.76
CA THR A 130 12.44 -0.43 -9.41
C THR A 130 13.28 -1.21 -8.41
N GLY A 131 14.30 -1.90 -8.93
CA GLY A 131 15.32 -2.56 -8.13
C GLY A 131 14.88 -3.92 -7.58
N PRO A 132 15.77 -4.58 -6.82
CA PRO A 132 15.54 -5.93 -6.36
C PRO A 132 14.57 -6.01 -5.18
N LEU A 133 13.67 -6.99 -5.24
CA LEU A 133 12.87 -7.47 -4.13
C LEU A 133 13.68 -8.48 -3.32
N PHE A 134 13.97 -8.13 -2.07
CA PHE A 134 14.51 -9.05 -1.08
C PHE A 134 13.40 -9.40 -0.09
N LEU A 135 12.79 -10.57 -0.22
CA LEU A 135 11.68 -11.03 0.64
C LEU A 135 12.16 -11.46 2.04
N CYS A 136 13.20 -10.81 2.54
CA CYS A 136 13.78 -11.00 3.85
C CYS A 136 13.12 -10.04 4.83
N MET A 137 12.90 -10.48 6.07
CA MET A 137 12.35 -9.64 7.15
C MET A 137 10.92 -9.14 6.86
N LEU A 138 10.12 -9.97 6.18
CA LEU A 138 8.70 -9.73 6.06
C LEU A 138 8.01 -9.79 7.44
N PRO A 139 6.98 -8.97 7.70
CA PRO A 139 6.17 -9.09 8.91
C PRO A 139 5.52 -10.48 9.02
N GLY A 140 5.43 -11.02 10.23
CA GLY A 140 4.91 -12.38 10.46
C GLY A 140 3.46 -12.61 9.98
N ASN A 141 2.68 -11.54 9.85
CA ASN A 141 1.26 -11.59 9.46
C ASN A 141 1.03 -11.37 7.96
N ILE A 142 2.06 -11.08 7.16
CA ILE A 142 1.86 -10.79 5.75
C ILE A 142 1.38 -12.05 5.02
N ARG A 143 0.34 -11.89 4.20
CA ARG A 143 -0.31 -12.95 3.42
C ARG A 143 -0.15 -12.74 1.93
N MET A 144 -0.28 -11.49 1.48
CA MET A 144 -0.23 -11.15 0.06
C MET A 144 0.65 -9.93 -0.21
N LEU A 145 1.48 -10.05 -1.24
CA LEU A 145 2.24 -8.94 -1.82
C LEU A 145 1.95 -8.85 -3.31
N ASN A 146 1.64 -7.66 -3.83
CA ASN A 146 1.44 -7.45 -5.27
C ASN A 146 2.26 -6.27 -5.79
N PHE A 147 3.15 -6.57 -6.74
CA PHE A 147 3.99 -5.60 -7.44
C PHE A 147 3.86 -5.71 -8.97
N VAL A 148 2.81 -6.36 -9.46
CA VAL A 148 2.53 -6.45 -10.90
C VAL A 148 2.43 -5.04 -11.52
N SER A 149 2.80 -4.92 -12.79
CA SER A 149 2.90 -3.66 -13.53
C SER A 149 3.82 -2.64 -12.83
N ASN A 150 5.05 -3.04 -12.55
CA ASN A 150 6.13 -2.16 -12.07
C ASN A 150 7.38 -2.32 -12.94
N GLU A 151 8.43 -1.55 -12.66
CA GLU A 151 9.73 -1.61 -13.34
C GLU A 151 10.71 -2.54 -12.58
N ILE A 152 10.18 -3.61 -11.99
CA ILE A 152 10.96 -4.61 -11.25
C ILE A 152 11.41 -5.68 -12.24
N HIS A 153 12.73 -5.76 -12.44
CA HIS A 153 13.36 -6.70 -13.36
C HIS A 153 14.33 -7.60 -12.59
N GLN A 154 13.90 -8.80 -12.22
CA GLN A 154 14.74 -9.78 -11.56
C GLN A 154 14.51 -11.20 -12.09
N ASP A 155 15.61 -11.88 -12.39
CA ASP A 155 15.61 -13.30 -12.76
C ASP A 155 15.54 -14.24 -11.54
N HIS A 156 15.66 -13.72 -10.32
CA HIS A 156 15.64 -14.52 -9.09
C HIS A 156 15.07 -13.72 -7.94
N LEU A 157 14.18 -14.35 -7.18
CA LEU A 157 13.71 -13.81 -5.91
C LEU A 157 14.55 -14.40 -4.78
N PHE A 158 15.14 -13.50 -3.99
CA PHE A 158 15.89 -13.85 -2.80
C PHE A 158 14.97 -13.81 -1.59
N TYR A 159 15.01 -14.86 -0.78
CA TYR A 159 14.21 -14.98 0.43
C TYR A 159 15.04 -15.58 1.57
N GLY A 160 14.67 -15.19 2.79
CA GLY A 160 15.09 -15.87 4.03
C GLY A 160 13.93 -16.68 4.59
N ASP A 161 13.74 -16.69 5.90
CA ASP A 161 12.53 -17.28 6.48
C ASP A 161 11.29 -16.50 6.05
N LEU A 162 10.47 -17.16 5.22
CA LEU A 162 9.17 -16.64 4.82
C LEU A 162 8.19 -16.78 5.98
N PRO A 163 7.38 -15.75 6.28
CA PRO A 163 6.31 -15.85 7.26
C PRO A 163 5.38 -17.02 6.97
N VAL A 164 4.97 -17.76 8.00
CA VAL A 164 4.04 -18.89 7.85
C VAL A 164 2.71 -18.44 7.24
N ALA A 165 2.30 -17.19 7.47
CA ALA A 165 1.08 -16.62 6.90
C ALA A 165 1.18 -16.27 5.42
N LEU A 166 2.38 -16.24 4.82
CA LEU A 166 2.54 -15.81 3.43
C LEU A 166 1.91 -16.82 2.47
N GLU A 167 0.97 -16.34 1.67
CA GLU A 167 0.19 -17.14 0.72
C GLU A 167 0.61 -16.85 -0.72
N SER A 168 0.79 -15.58 -1.08
CA SER A 168 1.02 -15.18 -2.46
C SER A 168 1.92 -13.96 -2.60
N VAL A 169 2.74 -13.98 -3.66
CA VAL A 169 3.51 -12.84 -4.12
C VAL A 169 3.35 -12.73 -5.63
N PHE A 170 2.81 -11.60 -6.09
CA PHE A 170 2.57 -11.32 -7.50
C PHE A 170 3.61 -10.31 -8.01
N ILE A 171 4.32 -10.66 -9.08
CA ILE A 171 5.28 -9.80 -9.79
C ILE A 171 5.12 -9.99 -11.29
N ASP A 172 5.52 -8.98 -12.08
CA ASP A 172 5.52 -9.11 -13.54
C ASP A 172 6.47 -10.22 -13.99
N ARG A 173 6.01 -11.07 -14.92
CA ARG A 173 6.82 -12.12 -15.56
C ARG A 173 7.59 -12.95 -14.53
N GLY A 174 6.89 -13.74 -13.71
CA GLY A 174 7.45 -14.62 -12.66
C GLY A 174 8.49 -15.68 -13.06
N SER A 175 9.30 -15.48 -14.10
CA SER A 175 10.46 -16.29 -14.41
C SER A 175 11.64 -15.85 -13.56
N GLY A 176 11.57 -16.12 -12.26
CA GLY A 176 12.77 -16.17 -11.47
C GLY A 176 12.84 -17.35 -10.55
N THR A 177 13.93 -18.11 -10.63
CA THR A 177 14.13 -19.25 -9.72
C THR A 177 14.26 -18.71 -8.30
N LEU A 178 13.48 -19.26 -7.39
CA LEU A 178 13.57 -18.96 -5.96
C LEU A 178 14.94 -19.39 -5.43
N LYS A 179 15.66 -18.47 -4.82
CA LYS A 179 16.95 -18.76 -4.17
C LYS A 179 16.88 -18.43 -2.68
N SER A 180 16.94 -19.48 -1.86
CA SER A 180 17.15 -19.34 -0.41
C SER A 180 18.52 -18.74 -0.16
N LEU A 181 18.63 -17.83 0.81
CA LEU A 181 19.90 -17.21 1.19
C LEU A 181 20.78 -18.10 2.07
N GLU A 182 20.27 -19.23 2.58
CA GLU A 182 21.04 -20.16 3.42
C GLU A 182 21.55 -21.39 2.64
N LYS A 183 22.83 -21.73 2.85
CA LYS A 183 23.50 -22.91 2.27
C LYS A 183 23.14 -24.17 3.06
N GLY A 184 21.99 -24.78 2.82
CA GLY A 184 21.73 -26.13 3.31
C GLY A 184 20.27 -26.46 3.54
N GLU A 185 19.79 -27.46 2.80
CA GLU A 185 18.56 -28.23 3.06
C GLU A 185 17.21 -27.54 2.81
N LEU A 186 16.89 -27.51 1.51
CA LEU A 186 15.62 -27.21 0.84
C LEU A 186 14.39 -28.09 1.22
N SER A 187 14.35 -28.80 2.34
CA SER A 187 13.31 -29.84 2.54
C SER A 187 12.03 -29.42 3.27
N LYS A 188 11.90 -28.18 3.79
CA LYS A 188 10.72 -27.76 4.58
C LYS A 188 10.23 -26.32 4.40
N GLN A 189 10.72 -25.56 3.44
CA GLN A 189 10.24 -24.20 3.21
C GLN A 189 9.05 -24.25 2.24
N ARG A 190 7.88 -23.76 2.68
CA ARG A 190 6.67 -23.70 1.85
C ARG A 190 7.03 -23.03 0.54
N GLU A 191 6.68 -23.65 -0.59
CA GLU A 191 6.63 -22.95 -1.87
C GLU A 191 5.62 -21.81 -1.69
N ALA A 192 6.11 -20.58 -1.45
CA ALA A 192 5.25 -19.42 -1.63
C ALA A 192 4.80 -19.47 -3.10
N ILE A 193 3.49 -19.42 -3.34
CA ILE A 193 2.96 -19.56 -4.70
C ILE A 193 3.16 -18.22 -5.40
N PHE A 194 4.18 -18.15 -6.26
CA PHE A 194 4.41 -17.01 -7.12
C PHE A 194 3.50 -17.15 -8.33
N HIS A 195 2.36 -16.49 -8.28
CA HIS A 195 1.36 -16.55 -9.35
C HIS A 195 1.81 -15.70 -10.55
N ARG A 196 1.72 -16.28 -11.75
CA ARG A 196 1.85 -15.59 -13.03
C ARG A 196 0.48 -15.05 -13.44
N LEU A 197 0.42 -13.78 -13.84
CA LEU A 197 -0.69 -13.20 -14.59
C LEU A 197 -0.25 -12.91 -16.02
#